data_AF-A0A2N9JI98-F1
#
_entry.id   AF-A0A2N9JI98-F1
#
_cell.length_a   1.000
_cell.length_b   1.000
_cell.length_c   1.000
_cell.angle_alpha   90.00
_cell.angle_beta   90.00
_cell.angle_gamma   90.00
#
_symmetry.space_group_name_H-M   'P 1'
#
loop_
_entity.id
_entity.type
_entity.pdbx_description
1 polymer ?
#
loop_
_entity_poly.entity_id
_entity_poly.type
_entity_poly.pdbx_seq_one_letter_code
_entity_poly.pdbx_strand_id
1 'polypeptide(L)' 'MTARRSASSRPPTSSSTATPPLGFQEDAALDDGDIWATSFAIQDWTPAVEEQVTGLLHRALGKA' A
#
# COMPACT_ATOMS: atom_id res chain seq x y z
N MET A 1 -47.17 -2.62 26.01
CA MET A 1 -46.16 -3.68 26.16
C MET A 1 -45.19 -3.60 24.98
N THR A 2 -43.91 -3.49 25.28
CA THR A 2 -42.84 -2.86 24.49
C THR A 2 -42.20 -3.82 23.48
N ALA A 3 -41.82 -3.29 22.30
CA ALA A 3 -41.17 -3.99 21.21
C ALA A 3 -39.75 -4.49 21.56
N ARG A 4 -39.40 -5.72 21.16
CA ARG A 4 -38.05 -6.29 21.28
C ARG A 4 -37.32 -6.22 19.94
N ARG A 5 -36.56 -5.14 19.72
CA ARG A 5 -35.51 -5.11 18.68
C ARG A 5 -34.36 -6.00 19.14
N SER A 6 -34.16 -7.13 18.48
CA SER A 6 -32.95 -7.94 18.63
C SER A 6 -31.84 -7.32 17.80
N ALA A 7 -30.95 -6.55 18.44
CA ALA A 7 -29.71 -6.10 17.82
C ALA A 7 -28.61 -7.10 18.19
N SER A 8 -28.22 -7.94 17.22
CA SER A 8 -27.05 -8.80 17.31
C SER A 8 -25.79 -7.94 17.15
N SER A 9 -25.18 -7.52 18.26
CA SER A 9 -23.91 -6.80 18.25
C SER A 9 -22.77 -7.78 18.01
N ARG A 10 -22.30 -7.87 16.77
CA ARG A 10 -21.01 -8.46 16.45
C ARG A 10 -19.97 -7.32 16.50
N PRO A 11 -18.89 -7.41 17.29
CA PRO A 11 -17.89 -6.34 17.33
C PRO A 11 -17.20 -6.23 15.96
N PRO A 12 -16.94 -5.02 15.44
CA PRO A 12 -16.10 -4.85 14.27
C PRO A 12 -14.64 -5.13 14.66
N THR A 13 -14.21 -6.38 14.60
CA THR A 13 -12.78 -6.71 14.64
C THR A 13 -12.20 -6.41 13.26
N SER A 14 -11.51 -5.28 13.11
CA SER A 14 -10.37 -5.11 12.19
C SER A 14 -9.71 -3.73 12.41
N SER A 15 -8.99 -3.56 13.50
CA SER A 15 -7.94 -2.53 13.58
C SER A 15 -6.62 -3.22 13.27
N SER A 16 -6.38 -3.51 11.99
CA SER A 16 -5.11 -4.09 11.56
C SER A 16 -4.07 -2.98 11.43
N THR A 17 -3.25 -2.79 12.46
CA THR A 17 -2.08 -1.89 12.45
C THR A 17 -0.93 -2.54 11.66
N ALA A 18 -1.18 -2.88 10.40
CA ALA A 18 -0.14 -3.36 9.50
C ALA A 18 0.20 -2.22 8.55
N THR A 19 1.48 -1.82 8.48
CA THR A 19 1.97 -0.87 7.48
C THR A 19 1.85 -1.56 6.12
N PRO A 20 0.93 -1.15 5.24
CA PRO A 20 0.81 -1.79 3.94
C PRO A 20 2.08 -1.51 3.12
N PRO A 21 2.62 -2.51 2.40
CA PRO A 21 3.75 -2.29 1.52
C PRO A 21 3.34 -1.36 0.37
N LEU A 22 4.27 -0.54 -0.10
CA LEU A 22 4.10 0.21 -1.34
C LEU A 22 4.40 -0.74 -2.50
N GLY A 23 3.37 -1.11 -3.27
CA GLY A 23 3.47 -2.03 -4.41
C GLY A 23 3.19 -1.35 -5.75
N PHE A 24 3.83 -1.85 -6.80
CA PHE A 24 3.61 -1.44 -8.19
C PHE A 24 2.69 -2.45 -8.90
N GLN A 25 1.88 -1.98 -9.85
CA GLN A 25 1.01 -2.82 -10.69
C GLN A 25 1.81 -3.48 -11.83
N GLU A 26 1.25 -4.54 -12.42
CA GLU A 26 1.86 -5.33 -13.50
C GLU A 26 2.16 -4.51 -14.78
N ASP A 27 1.47 -3.39 -14.99
CA ASP A 27 1.69 -2.51 -16.15
C ASP A 27 2.79 -1.47 -15.92
N ALA A 28 3.47 -1.46 -14.76
CA ALA A 28 4.50 -0.48 -14.48
C ALA A 28 5.75 -0.74 -15.31
N ALA A 29 6.35 0.30 -15.90
CA ALA A 29 7.62 0.19 -16.63
C ALA A 29 8.84 0.01 -15.71
N LEU A 30 8.65 -0.62 -14.54
CA LEU A 30 9.73 -0.98 -13.62
C LEU A 30 10.38 -2.32 -13.98
N ASP A 31 9.88 -2.93 -15.05
CA ASP A 31 10.10 -4.31 -15.45
C ASP A 31 11.28 -4.51 -16.43
N ASP A 32 12.15 -3.51 -16.57
CA ASP A 32 13.32 -3.60 -17.45
C ASP A 32 14.48 -4.35 -16.77
N GLY A 33 14.49 -5.69 -16.83
CA GLY A 33 15.63 -6.53 -16.44
C GLY A 33 15.27 -7.93 -15.92
N ASP A 34 16.30 -8.74 -15.61
CA ASP A 34 16.12 -10.13 -15.12
C ASP A 34 15.50 -10.22 -13.72
N ILE A 35 15.57 -9.15 -12.92
CA ILE A 35 15.01 -9.05 -11.55
C ILE A 35 14.54 -7.62 -11.30
N TRP A 36 13.34 -7.46 -10.77
CA TRP A 36 12.80 -6.18 -10.33
C TRP A 36 12.06 -6.28 -8.99
N ALA A 37 12.04 -5.19 -8.23
CA ALA A 37 11.34 -5.12 -6.94
C ALA A 37 9.92 -4.58 -7.13
N THR A 38 8.91 -5.41 -6.92
CA THR A 38 7.49 -5.07 -7.10
C THR A 38 6.85 -4.42 -5.87
N SER A 39 7.47 -4.53 -4.69
CA SER A 39 6.94 -3.98 -3.45
C SER A 39 8.03 -3.69 -2.43
N PHE A 40 7.87 -2.58 -1.70
CA PHE A 40 8.78 -2.15 -0.64
C PHE A 40 8.02 -1.90 0.66
N ALA A 41 8.56 -2.36 1.79
CA ALA A 41 8.09 -1.97 3.10
C ALA A 41 8.80 -0.68 3.53
N ILE A 42 8.04 0.38 3.79
CA ILE A 42 8.57 1.65 4.27
C ILE A 42 8.33 1.73 5.77
N GLN A 43 9.42 1.75 6.54
CA GLN A 43 9.35 1.82 8.00
C GLN A 43 9.09 3.23 8.52
N ASP A 44 9.62 4.25 7.83
CA ASP A 44 9.50 5.67 8.16
C ASP A 44 9.54 6.52 6.87
N TRP A 45 8.77 7.60 6.82
CA TRP A 45 8.70 8.51 5.66
C TRP A 45 9.58 9.74 5.88
N THR A 46 10.80 9.68 5.36
CA THR A 46 11.77 10.78 5.42
C THR A 46 11.94 11.43 4.04
N PRO A 47 12.50 12.66 3.95
CA PRO A 47 12.75 13.31 2.65
C PRO A 47 13.59 12.46 1.69
N ALA A 48 14.55 11.68 2.22
CA ALA A 48 15.35 10.77 1.41
C ALA A 48 14.53 9.59 0.84
N VAL A 49 13.57 9.08 1.62
CA VAL A 49 12.64 8.03 1.15
C VAL A 49 11.72 8.60 0.07
N GLU A 50 11.24 9.83 0.24
CA GLU A 50 10.40 10.51 -0.74
C GLU A 50 11.10 10.69 -2.10
N GLU A 51 12.37 11.10 -2.11
CA GLU A 51 13.16 11.18 -3.35
C GLU A 51 13.32 9.81 -4.03
N GLN A 52 13.59 8.75 -3.26
CA GLN A 52 13.71 7.40 -3.81
C GLN A 52 12.39 6.92 -4.42
N VAL A 53 11.26 7.11 -3.71
CA VAL A 53 9.93 6.73 -4.20
C VAL A 53 9.58 7.54 -5.45
N THR A 54 9.91 8.83 -5.48
CA THR A 54 9.69 9.70 -6.65
C THR A 54 10.50 9.21 -7.85
N GLY A 55 11.77 8.84 -7.66
CA GLY A 55 12.59 8.25 -8.72
C GLY A 55 12.00 6.94 -9.26
N LEU A 56 11.48 6.07 -8.39
CA LEU A 56 10.80 4.84 -8.77
C LEU A 56 9.51 5.13 -9.57
N LEU A 57 8.72 6.13 -9.16
CA LEU A 57 7.53 6.59 -9.88
C LEU A 57 7.87 7.12 -11.29
N HIS A 58 8.93 7.92 -11.43
CA HIS A 58 9.36 8.42 -12.74
C HIS A 58 9.73 7.27 -13.69
N ARG A 59 10.46 6.26 -13.19
CA ARG A 59 10.79 5.06 -13.97
C ARG A 59 9.54 4.26 -14.31
N ALA A 60 8.66 4.00 -13.35
CA ALA A 60 7.42 3.29 -13.57
C ALA A 60 6.51 3.96 -14.62
N LEU A 61 6.56 5.29 -14.72
CA LEU A 61 5.81 6.08 -15.70
C LEU A 61 6.54 6.27 -17.04
N GLY A 62 7.76 5.74 -17.20
CA GLY A 62 8.59 5.95 -18.40
C GLY A 62 9.01 7.41 -18.60
N LYS A 63 9.05 8.22 -17.53
CA LYS A 63 9.44 9.64 -17.53
C LYS A 63 10.87 9.86 -17.05
N ALA A 64 11.76 8.90 -17.33
CA ALA A 64 13.18 8.99 -17.04
C ALA A 64 13.92 9.82 -18.09
#